data_AF-A0AAW9KBW3-F1
#
_entry.id   AF-A0AAW9KBW3-F1
#
_cell.length_a   1.000
_cell.length_b   1.000
_cell.length_c   1.000
_cell.angle_alpha   90.00
_cell.angle_beta   90.00
_cell.angle_gamma   90.00
#
_symmetry.space_group_name_H-M   'P 1'
#
loop_
_entity.id
_entity.type
_entity.pdbx_description
1 polymer ?
#
loop_
_entity_poly.entity_id
_entity_poly.type
_entity_poly.pdbx_seq_one_letter_code
_entity_poly.pdbx_strand_id
1 'polypeptide(L)'
;MNSISIAARVTSEMTWKEESPFVQFQINFVDGSYNCLLHENKLKPNSKIEKGCTIQLDATVLDSNELLISYYILIPEDKKIPGQTTNFGKIFNAAGEEIKEDKFIF
;
A
#
# COMPACT_ATOMS: atom_id res chain seq x y z
N MET A 1 -16.44 8.96 1.19
CA MET A 1 -15.05 8.75 1.64
C MET A 1 -14.29 8.20 0.44
N ASN A 2 -13.15 8.81 0.08
CA ASN A 2 -12.36 8.37 -1.07
C ASN A 2 -11.45 7.23 -0.63
N SER A 3 -11.94 6.01 -0.80
CA SER A 3 -11.14 4.79 -0.63
C SER A 3 -10.43 4.45 -1.93
N ILE A 4 -9.17 4.04 -1.82
CA ILE A 4 -8.34 3.60 -2.94
C ILE A 4 -7.82 2.19 -2.68
N SER A 5 -7.72 1.42 -3.75
CA SER A 5 -7.06 0.11 -3.77
C SER A 5 -5.83 0.22 -4.67
N ILE A 6 -4.65 0.04 -4.10
CA ILE A 6 -3.37 0.22 -4.80
C ILE A 6 -2.38 -0.90 -4.50
N ALA A 7 -1.55 -1.23 -5.49
CA ALA A 7 -0.33 -2.01 -5.29
C ALA A 7 0.87 -1.05 -5.29
N ALA A 8 1.65 -1.09 -4.21
CA ALA A 8 2.74 -0.15 -3.99
C ALA A 8 3.96 -0.82 -3.35
N ARG A 9 5.13 -0.23 -3.57
CA ARG A 9 6.38 -0.70 -2.95
C ARG A 9 6.64 0.07 -1.67
N VAL A 10 6.95 -0.66 -0.60
CA VAL A 10 7.28 -0.09 0.70
C VAL A 10 8.71 0.44 0.65
N THR A 11 8.90 1.70 1.03
CA THR A 11 10.17 2.43 0.87
C THR A 11 10.84 2.78 2.19
N SER A 12 10.13 2.68 3.32
CA SER A 12 10.68 2.87 4.65
C SER A 12 10.54 1.63 5.52
N GLU A 13 11.30 1.58 6.61
CA GLU A 13 11.01 0.67 7.72
C GLU A 13 9.70 1.06 8.41
N MET A 14 9.05 0.08 9.02
CA MET A 14 7.91 0.31 9.92
C MET A 14 8.38 0.99 11.21
N THR A 15 7.69 2.05 11.59
CA THR A 15 7.94 2.79 12.83
C THR A 15 6.68 2.77 13.70
N TRP A 16 6.84 2.36 14.96
CA TRP A 16 5.79 2.42 15.97
C TRP A 16 5.82 3.80 16.64
N LYS A 17 4.65 4.43 16.78
CA LYS A 17 4.54 5.65 17.58
C LYS A 17 4.24 5.26 19.02
N GLU A 18 5.13 5.60 19.96
CA GLU A 18 5.03 5.22 21.38
C GLU A 18 3.72 5.66 22.07
N GLU A 19 3.00 6.62 21.47
CA GLU A 19 1.73 7.16 21.99
C GLU A 19 0.56 7.01 21.02
N SER A 20 0.68 6.17 19.99
CA SER A 20 -0.40 5.99 19.01
C SER A 20 -0.57 4.52 18.64
N PRO A 21 -1.82 4.03 18.49
CA PRO A 21 -2.09 2.65 18.13
C PRO A 21 -1.83 2.38 16.63
N PHE A 22 -1.03 3.22 15.98
CA PHE A 22 -0.70 3.16 14.57
C PHE A 22 0.78 2.85 14.36
N VAL A 23 1.01 1.96 13.39
CA VAL A 23 2.29 1.73 12.74
C VAL A 23 2.36 2.58 11.50
N GLN A 24 3.50 3.23 11.30
CA GLN A 24 3.74 4.10 10.16
C GLN A 24 4.79 3.51 9.24
N PHE A 25 4.58 3.65 7.94
CA PHE A 25 5.59 3.36 6.92
C PHE A 25 5.31 4.19 5.67
N GLN A 26 6.27 4.25 4.76
CA GLN A 26 6.11 4.94 3.49
C GLN A 26 5.99 3.94 2.34
N ILE A 27 5.14 4.30 1.39
CA ILE A 27 5.05 3.65 0.09
C ILE A 27 5.36 4.67 -1.00
N ASN A 28 5.90 4.20 -2.12
CA ASN A 28 5.91 4.98 -3.35
C ASN A 28 4.81 4.48 -4.27
N PHE A 29 4.04 5.44 -4.79
CA PHE A 29 3.00 5.23 -5.78
C PHE A 29 3.12 6.29 -6.89
N VAL A 30 2.39 6.11 -7.99
CA VAL A 30 2.51 6.79 -9.31
C VAL A 30 2.85 8.29 -9.25
N ASP A 31 2.28 8.99 -8.29
CA ASP A 31 2.30 10.44 -8.12
C ASP A 31 3.14 10.92 -6.93
N GLY A 32 3.72 10.02 -6.13
CA GLY A 32 4.62 10.39 -5.04
C GLY A 32 4.80 9.37 -3.94
N SER A 33 5.38 9.84 -2.84
CA SER A 33 5.55 9.08 -1.60
C SER A 33 4.40 9.39 -0.65
N TYR A 34 3.79 8.33 -0.11
CA TYR A 34 2.67 8.43 0.83
C TYR A 34 3.08 7.91 2.19
N ASN A 35 2.68 8.64 3.24
CA ASN A 35 2.75 8.17 4.62
C ASN A 35 1.53 7.29 4.88
N CYS A 36 1.78 6.03 5.23
CA CYS A 36 0.75 5.06 5.55
C CYS A 36 0.61 4.93 7.06
N LEU A 37 -0.63 5.06 7.54
CA LEU A 37 -1.04 4.76 8.90
C LEU A 37 -1.77 3.41 8.89
N LEU A 38 -1.25 2.44 9.64
CA LEU A 38 -1.88 1.13 9.82
C LEU A 38 -2.16 0.93 11.30
N HIS A 39 -3.42 0.73 11.66
CA HIS A 39 -3.76 0.45 13.06
C HIS A 39 -3.15 -0.88 13.49
N GLU A 40 -2.52 -0.93 14.66
CA GLU A 40 -1.80 -2.10 15.17
C GLU A 40 -2.66 -3.36 15.25
N ASN A 41 -3.97 -3.22 15.49
CA ASN A 41 -4.91 -4.34 15.56
C ASN A 41 -5.18 -4.98 14.18
N LYS A 42 -4.84 -4.28 13.09
CA LYS A 42 -4.92 -4.79 11.71
C LYS A 42 -3.64 -5.50 11.29
N LEU A 43 -2.55 -5.38 12.05
CA LEU A 43 -1.37 -6.19 11.83
C LEU A 43 -1.66 -7.62 12.25
N LYS A 44 -1.43 -8.55 11.34
CA LYS A 44 -1.39 -9.97 11.71
C LYS A 44 -0.27 -10.18 12.74
N PRO A 45 -0.48 -11.03 13.77
CA PRO A 45 0.56 -11.35 14.74
C PRO A 45 1.86 -11.76 14.03
N ASN A 46 2.99 -11.22 14.49
CA ASN A 46 4.34 -11.46 13.92
C ASN A 46 4.52 -11.08 12.45
N SER A 47 3.57 -10.37 11.83
CA SER A 47 3.73 -9.87 10.47
C SER A 47 4.47 -8.55 10.48
N LYS A 48 5.63 -8.52 9.82
CA LYS A 48 6.39 -7.30 9.57
C LYS A 48 6.25 -6.94 8.09
N ILE A 49 5.90 -5.70 7.80
CA ILE A 49 6.02 -5.16 6.44
C ILE A 49 7.43 -4.60 6.33
N GLU A 50 8.26 -5.26 5.54
CA GLU A 50 9.67 -4.91 5.40
C GLU A 50 9.87 -3.89 4.27
N LYS A 51 10.89 -3.04 4.42
CA LYS A 51 11.30 -2.16 3.35
C LYS A 51 11.66 -2.98 2.11
N GLY A 52 11.18 -2.54 0.96
CA GLY A 52 11.41 -3.20 -0.32
C GLY A 52 10.34 -4.21 -0.70
N CYS A 53 9.46 -4.64 0.21
CA CYS A 53 8.37 -5.53 -0.15
C CYS A 53 7.29 -4.79 -0.98
N THR A 54 6.55 -5.57 -1.76
CA THR A 54 5.38 -5.07 -2.49
C THR A 54 4.13 -5.46 -1.73
N ILE A 55 3.22 -4.50 -1.57
CA ILE A 55 1.95 -4.74 -0.90
C ILE A 55 0.80 -4.27 -1.79
N GLN A 56 -0.31 -5.00 -1.74
CA GLN A 56 -1.60 -4.48 -2.17
C GLN A 56 -2.33 -4.03 -0.92
N LEU A 57 -2.92 -2.85 -0.96
CA LEU A 57 -3.61 -2.26 0.18
C LEU A 57 -4.89 -1.55 -0.24
N ASP A 58 -5.82 -1.52 0.70
CA ASP A 58 -6.99 -0.67 0.65
C ASP A 58 -6.83 0.42 1.71
N ALA A 59 -6.92 1.68 1.30
CA ALA A 59 -6.75 2.82 2.18
C ALA A 59 -7.79 3.90 1.95
N THR A 60 -8.05 4.67 3.00
CA THR A 60 -8.76 5.95 2.90
C THR A 60 -7.72 7.05 2.80
N VAL A 61 -7.86 7.93 1.80
CA VAL A 61 -7.02 9.12 1.69
C VAL A 61 -7.44 10.11 2.77
N LEU A 62 -6.54 10.38 3.73
CA LEU A 62 -6.78 11.35 4.80
C LEU A 62 -6.42 12.77 4.35
N ASP A 63 -5.25 12.90 3.73
CA ASP A 63 -4.69 14.14 3.20
C ASP A 63 -3.91 13.86 1.92
N SER A 64 -3.40 14.92 1.26
CA SER A 64 -2.68 14.83 -0.02
C SER A 64 -1.58 13.76 -0.08
N ASN A 65 -0.90 13.48 1.04
CA ASN A 65 0.19 12.50 1.14
C ASN A 65 0.02 11.51 2.30
N GLU A 66 -1.19 11.36 2.86
CA GLU A 66 -1.44 10.46 4.01
C GLU A 66 -2.59 9.49 3.76
N LEU A 67 -2.34 8.20 4.02
CA LEU A 67 -3.24 7.09 3.78
C LEU A 67 -3.53 6.33 5.08
N LEU A 68 -4.80 6.14 5.40
CA LEU A 68 -5.23 5.23 6.46
C LEU A 68 -5.55 3.85 5.90
N ILE A 69 -4.69 2.88 6.20
CA ILE A 69 -4.82 1.51 5.70
C ILE A 69 -5.91 0.77 6.46
N SER A 70 -6.88 0.27 5.71
CA SER A 70 -7.95 -0.60 6.22
C SER A 70 -7.60 -2.08 6.10
N TYR A 71 -6.85 -2.42 5.05
CA TYR A 71 -6.47 -3.78 4.71
C TYR A 71 -5.18 -3.80 3.89
N TYR A 72 -4.36 -4.85 4.03
CA TYR A 72 -3.19 -5.07 3.18
C TYR A 72 -2.88 -6.56 3.00
N ILE A 73 -2.18 -6.87 1.90
CA ILE A 73 -1.61 -8.18 1.59
C ILE A 73 -0.16 -7.99 1.15
N LEU A 74 0.75 -8.79 1.72
CA LEU A 74 2.11 -8.92 1.21
C LEU A 74 2.08 -9.72 -0.10
N ILE A 75 2.60 -9.14 -1.17
CA ILE A 75 2.78 -9.83 -2.45
C ILE A 75 4.17 -10.47 -2.42
N PRO A 76 4.29 -11.81 -2.45
CA PRO A 76 5.59 -12.47 -2.48
C PRO A 76 6.36 -12.07 -3.75
N GLU A 77 7.65 -11.78 -3.63
CA GLU A 77 8.50 -11.38 -4.78
C GLU A 77 8.52 -12.46 -5.88
N ASP A 78 8.34 -13.73 -5.49
CA ASP A 78 8.37 -14.89 -6.40
C ASP A 78 7.04 -15.14 -7.11
N LYS A 79 5.95 -14.54 -6.62
CA LYS A 79 4.63 -14.68 -7.23
C LYS A 79 4.45 -13.60 -8.28
N LYS A 80 4.67 -13.97 -9.54
CA LYS A 80 3.95 -13.35 -10.65
C LYS A 80 2.45 -13.48 -10.34
N ILE A 81 1.77 -12.36 -10.09
CA ILE A 81 0.32 -12.34 -9.92
C ILE A 81 -0.27 -12.83 -11.26
N PRO A 82 -0.95 -14.00 -11.32
CA PRO A 82 -1.42 -14.55 -12.58
C PRO A 82 -2.41 -13.58 -13.24
N GLY A 83 -2.12 -13.11 -14.45
CA GLY A 83 -2.92 -12.10 -15.16
C GLY A 83 -2.48 -10.65 -14.96
N GLN A 84 -1.50 -10.38 -14.09
CA GLN A 84 -0.81 -9.09 -14.04
C GLN A 84 0.62 -9.31 -14.53
N THR A 85 0.93 -8.84 -15.75
CA THR A 85 2.22 -8.17 -15.96
C THR A 85 2.40 -7.22 -14.78
N THR A 86 3.57 -7.20 -14.17
CA THR A 86 3.89 -6.47 -12.93
C THR A 86 3.60 -4.96 -13.08
N ASN A 87 2.32 -4.60 -12.99
CA ASN A 87 1.81 -3.26 -13.28
C ASN A 87 1.65 -2.57 -11.94
N PHE A 88 2.79 -2.21 -11.36
CA PHE A 88 2.84 -1.19 -10.33
C PHE A 88 2.10 0.05 -10.86
N GLY A 89 1.31 0.73 -10.03
CA GLY A 89 0.67 1.99 -10.40
C GLY A 89 -0.77 1.94 -10.94
N LYS A 90 -1.43 0.77 -10.94
CA LYS A 90 -2.86 0.71 -11.27
C LYS A 90 -3.69 1.10 -10.06
N ILE A 91 -4.52 2.14 -10.22
CA ILE A 91 -5.55 2.51 -9.23
C ILE A 91 -6.82 1.78 -9.62
N PHE A 92 -7.46 1.10 -8.68
CA PHE A 92 -8.78 0.49 -8.89
C PHE A 92 -9.83 1.27 -8.09
N ASN A 93 -11.04 1.39 -8.66
CA ASN A 93 -12.20 1.92 -7.94
C ASN A 93 -12.76 0.86 -6.99
N ALA A 94 -13.74 1.26 -6.16
CA ALA A 94 -14.39 0.35 -5.21
C ALA A 94 -15.16 -0.82 -5.86
N ALA A 95 -15.46 -0.74 -7.16
CA ALA A 95 -16.06 -1.82 -7.95
C ALA A 95 -14.99 -2.79 -8.53
N GLY A 96 -13.70 -2.54 -8.25
CA GLY A 96 -12.59 -3.33 -8.79
C GLY A 96 -12.22 -2.98 -10.23
N GLU A 97 -12.77 -1.89 -10.79
CA GLU A 97 -12.45 -1.43 -12.13
C GLU A 97 -11.20 -0.55 -12.11
N GLU A 98 -10.30 -0.78 -13.06
CA GLU A 98 -9.08 0.02 -13.22
C GLU A 98 -9.42 1.45 -13.67
N ILE A 99 -9.03 2.44 -12.87
CA ILE A 99 -9.28 3.87 -13.12
C ILE A 99 -8.04 4.62 -13.62
N LYS A 100 -6.85 4.01 -13.62
CA LYS A 100 -5.66 4.59 -14.26
C LYS A 100 -4.60 3.53 -14.59
N GLU A 101 -4.12 3.53 -15.83
CA GLU A 101 -2.99 2.71 -16.30
C GLU A 101 -1.80 3.64 -16.59
N ASP A 102 -0.91 3.86 -15.61
CA ASP A 102 0.38 4.50 -15.92
C ASP A 102 1.44 3.39 -16.10
N LYS A 103 1.84 3.20 -17.36
CA LYS A 103 2.85 2.24 -17.79
C LYS A 103 4.21 2.65 -17.23
N PHE A 104 4.81 1.81 -16.39
CA PHE A 104 6.23 1.91 -16.05
C PHE A 104 7.07 1.35 -17.20
N ILE A 105 7.87 2.21 -17.85
CA ILE A 105 9.04 1.80 -18.63
C ILE A 105 10.23 1.98 -17.69
N PHE A 106 10.92 0.88 -17.36
CA PHE A 106 12.18 0.88 -16.62
C PHE A 106 13.32 1.38 -17.51
#